data_AF-A0A2N1SVS3-F1
#
_entry.id   AF-A0A2N1SVS3-F1
#
_cell.length_a   1.000
_cell.length_b   1.000
_cell.length_c   1.000
_cell.angle_alpha   90.00
_cell.angle_beta   90.00
_cell.angle_gamma   90.00
#
_symmetry.space_group_name_H-M   'P 1'
#
loop_
_entity.id
_entity.type
_entity.pdbx_description
1 polymer ?
#
loop_
_entity_poly.entity_id
_entity_poly.type
_entity_poly.pdbx_seq_one_letter_code
_entity_poly.pdbx_strand_id
1 'polypeptide(L)'
;MQLIGLLLFALLWIFVVYIFNCILTKSFCKIDIKIAILYISTVAFIGLIGETFVGSIYNCLFGLPLWQYQALPIHNGHTSYYAPIIWGVYGFYLYLLHDHLVSKKGYSDNKLMVIFSVEAMVIEALVNISFLLIFGHYLYFYSPNDLWHFTSIQTFPFYFIAGFLITRTIKRFKQDPVFFSFMCIAISITILIL
;
A
#
# COMPACT_ATOMS: atom_id res chain seq x y z
N MET A 1 -10.98 17.06 -8.25
CA MET A 1 -11.31 15.63 -8.49
C MET A 1 -12.51 15.25 -7.64
N GLN A 2 -13.51 14.56 -8.21
CA GLN A 2 -14.72 14.20 -7.48
C GLN A 2 -14.45 12.99 -6.57
N LEU A 3 -14.86 13.06 -5.30
CA LEU A 3 -14.70 11.98 -4.30
C LEU A 3 -15.25 10.63 -4.81
N ILE A 4 -16.36 10.67 -5.54
CA ILE A 4 -16.98 9.49 -6.16
C ILE A 4 -16.00 8.81 -7.12
N GLY A 5 -15.27 9.57 -7.93
CA GLY A 5 -14.28 9.02 -8.86
C GLY A 5 -13.16 8.27 -8.14
N LEU A 6 -12.67 8.81 -7.02
CA LEU A 6 -11.67 8.14 -6.18
C LEU A 6 -12.19 6.85 -5.55
N LEU A 7 -13.44 6.83 -5.09
CA LEU A 7 -14.06 5.63 -4.55
C LEU A 7 -14.22 4.56 -5.64
N LEU A 8 -14.69 4.94 -6.83
CA LEU A 8 -14.81 4.03 -7.97
C LEU A 8 -13.45 3.47 -8.40
N PHE A 9 -12.40 4.29 -8.38
CA PHE A 9 -11.04 3.85 -8.68
C PHE A 9 -10.51 2.84 -7.65
N ALA A 10 -10.75 3.06 -6.35
CA ALA A 10 -10.38 2.10 -5.32
C ALA A 10 -11.15 0.77 -5.47
N LEU A 11 -12.46 0.83 -5.75
CA LEU A 11 -13.29 -0.35 -5.99
C LEU A 11 -12.84 -1.13 -7.23
N LEU A 12 -12.48 -0.43 -8.31
CA LEU A 12 -11.88 -1.04 -9.50
C LEU A 12 -10.61 -1.80 -9.14
N TRP A 13 -9.72 -1.20 -8.35
CA TRP A 13 -8.47 -1.84 -7.93
C TRP A 13 -8.67 -3.03 -6.99
N ILE A 14 -9.62 -2.96 -6.05
CA ILE A 14 -10.01 -4.10 -5.21
C ILE A 14 -10.48 -5.25 -6.12
N PHE A 15 -11.31 -4.95 -7.12
CA PHE A 15 -11.79 -5.95 -8.08
C PHE A 15 -10.64 -6.55 -8.91
N VAL A 16 -9.76 -5.72 -9.48
CA VAL A 16 -8.60 -6.17 -10.26
C VAL A 16 -7.69 -7.08 -9.43
N VAL A 17 -7.36 -6.68 -8.20
CA VAL A 17 -6.54 -7.45 -7.27
C VAL A 17 -7.17 -8.79 -6.92
N TYR A 18 -8.49 -8.81 -6.68
CA TYR A 18 -9.23 -10.03 -6.40
C TYR A 18 -9.24 -10.99 -7.60
N ILE A 19 -9.57 -10.49 -8.80
CA ILE A 19 -9.58 -11.30 -10.02
C ILE A 19 -8.18 -11.83 -10.34
N PHE A 20 -7.15 -11.00 -10.24
CA PHE A 20 -5.76 -11.41 -10.45
C PHE A 20 -5.38 -12.58 -9.54
N ASN A 21 -5.71 -12.51 -8.24
CA ASN A 21 -5.45 -13.59 -7.31
C ASN A 21 -6.32 -14.83 -7.57
N CYS A 22 -7.58 -14.68 -7.99
CA CYS A 22 -8.40 -15.82 -8.39
C CYS A 22 -7.79 -16.57 -9.59
N ILE A 23 -7.27 -15.84 -10.57
CA ILE A 23 -6.56 -16.40 -11.73
C ILE A 23 -5.28 -17.11 -11.28
N LEU A 24 -4.46 -16.46 -10.44
CA LEU A 24 -3.21 -17.03 -9.91
C LEU A 24 -3.47 -18.33 -9.13
N THR A 25 -4.53 -18.36 -8.31
CA THR A 25 -4.87 -19.49 -7.46
C THR A 25 -5.70 -20.57 -8.17
N LYS A 26 -6.18 -20.29 -9.39
CA LYS A 26 -7.15 -21.10 -10.17
C LYS A 26 -8.42 -21.45 -9.38
N SER A 27 -8.81 -20.59 -8.44
CA SER A 27 -9.94 -20.81 -7.54
C SER A 27 -10.50 -19.49 -7.04
N PHE A 28 -11.76 -19.46 -6.64
CA PHE A 28 -12.29 -18.29 -5.93
C PHE A 28 -11.63 -18.16 -4.54
N CYS A 29 -11.05 -17.00 -4.27
CA CYS A 29 -10.43 -16.69 -2.99
C CYS A 29 -11.50 -16.55 -1.91
N LYS A 30 -11.44 -17.38 -0.85
CA LYS A 30 -12.31 -17.22 0.32
C LYS A 30 -11.75 -16.10 1.20
N ILE A 31 -12.58 -15.13 1.53
CA ILE A 31 -12.16 -13.96 2.31
C ILE A 31 -12.56 -14.16 3.78
N ASP A 32 -11.57 -14.29 4.66
CA ASP A 32 -11.73 -14.08 6.09
C ASP A 32 -11.66 -12.58 6.36
N ILE A 33 -12.81 -11.98 6.64
CA ILE A 33 -12.96 -10.52 6.82
C ILE A 33 -12.06 -10.02 7.96
N LYS A 34 -11.92 -10.77 9.06
CA LYS A 34 -11.13 -10.31 10.22
C LYS A 34 -9.65 -10.20 9.86
N ILE A 35 -9.14 -11.19 9.14
CA ILE A 35 -7.75 -11.20 8.71
C ILE A 35 -7.53 -10.21 7.56
N ALA A 36 -8.46 -10.08 6.62
CA ALA A 36 -8.37 -9.09 5.56
C ALA A 36 -8.29 -7.66 6.13
N ILE A 37 -9.15 -7.33 7.10
CA ILE A 37 -9.12 -6.02 7.78
C ILE A 37 -7.79 -5.81 8.52
N LEU A 38 -7.22 -6.84 9.16
CA LEU A 38 -5.89 -6.76 9.78
C LEU A 38 -4.82 -6.36 8.77
N TYR A 39 -4.80 -6.98 7.60
CA TYR A 39 -3.82 -6.63 6.56
C TYR A 39 -4.05 -5.23 6.01
N ILE A 40 -5.29 -4.91 5.64
CA ILE A 40 -5.69 -3.58 5.10
C ILE A 40 -5.27 -2.48 6.07
N SER A 41 -5.67 -2.59 7.33
CA SER A 41 -5.38 -1.57 8.35
C SER A 41 -3.90 -1.48 8.70
N THR A 42 -3.18 -2.61 8.78
CA THR A 42 -1.74 -2.62 9.08
C THR A 42 -0.94 -1.96 7.96
N VAL A 43 -1.24 -2.29 6.70
CA VAL A 43 -0.54 -1.70 5.55
C VAL A 43 -0.90 -0.23 5.40
N ALA A 44 -2.17 0.16 5.58
CA ALA A 44 -2.57 1.56 5.60
C ALA A 44 -1.83 2.38 6.66
N PHE A 45 -1.74 1.84 7.88
CA PHE A 45 -1.06 2.48 9.00
C PHE A 45 0.45 2.63 8.76
N ILE A 46 1.14 1.55 8.37
CA ILE A 46 2.58 1.58 8.11
C ILE A 46 2.89 2.43 6.87
N GLY A 47 2.04 2.39 5.84
CA GLY A 47 2.14 3.22 4.65
C GLY A 47 2.10 4.70 5.01
N LEU A 48 1.09 5.15 5.77
CA LEU A 48 0.96 6.55 6.18
C LEU A 48 2.16 7.07 6.97
N ILE A 49 2.57 6.32 8.00
CA ILE A 49 3.72 6.69 8.82
C ILE A 49 4.99 6.67 7.98
N GLY A 50 5.16 5.61 7.19
CA GLY A 50 6.31 5.42 6.31
C GLY A 50 6.45 6.57 5.34
N GLU A 51 5.37 7.00 4.70
CA GLU A 51 5.36 8.11 3.78
C GLU A 51 5.81 9.41 4.42
N THR A 52 5.18 9.76 5.54
CA THR A 52 5.47 11.02 6.24
C THR A 52 6.91 11.03 6.75
N PHE A 53 7.38 9.90 7.28
CA PHE A 53 8.74 9.73 7.79
C PHE A 53 9.80 9.76 6.69
N VAL A 54 9.64 8.92 5.66
CA VAL A 54 10.58 8.81 4.54
C VAL A 54 10.59 10.10 3.71
N GLY A 55 9.42 10.66 3.41
CA GLY A 55 9.30 11.93 2.69
C GLY A 55 10.02 13.07 3.42
N SER A 56 9.85 13.15 4.74
CA SER A 56 10.53 14.17 5.57
C SER A 56 12.04 13.97 5.63
N ILE A 57 12.51 12.74 5.87
CA ILE A 57 13.95 12.45 5.91
C ILE A 57 14.60 12.72 4.57
N TYR A 58 14.00 12.24 3.48
CA TYR A 58 14.54 12.42 2.15
C TYR A 58 14.62 13.91 1.80
N ASN A 59 13.57 14.69 2.09
CA ASN A 59 13.58 16.13 1.87
C ASN A 59 14.64 16.85 2.72
N CYS A 60 14.86 16.40 3.95
CA CYS A 60 15.92 16.92 4.81
C CYS A 60 17.33 16.64 4.24
N LEU A 61 17.55 15.45 3.69
CA LEU A 61 18.86 15.03 3.16
C LEU A 61 19.18 15.63 1.79
N PHE A 62 18.18 15.75 0.90
CA PHE A 62 18.38 16.11 -0.51
C PHE A 62 17.78 17.46 -0.91
N GLY A 63 17.06 18.12 0.00
CA GLY A 63 16.42 19.43 -0.26
C GLY A 63 15.24 19.39 -1.24
N LEU A 64 14.79 18.19 -1.63
CA LEU A 64 13.69 17.95 -2.56
C LEU A 64 12.87 16.75 -2.07
N PRO A 65 11.54 16.73 -2.27
CA PRO A 65 10.71 15.59 -1.87
C PRO A 65 10.97 14.37 -2.77
N LEU A 66 10.93 13.16 -2.22
CA LEU A 66 11.08 11.94 -3.00
C LEU A 66 9.89 11.71 -3.94
N TRP A 67 8.69 11.98 -3.43
CA TRP A 67 7.45 12.04 -4.20
C TRP A 67 6.56 13.17 -3.69
N GLN A 68 5.56 13.53 -4.49
CA GLN A 68 4.49 14.43 -4.10
C GLN A 68 3.13 13.90 -4.55
N TYR A 69 2.23 13.72 -3.59
CA TYR A 69 0.83 13.44 -3.86
C TYR A 69 0.17 14.58 -4.63
N GLN A 70 -0.61 14.23 -5.65
CA GLN A 70 -1.39 15.20 -6.44
C GLN A 70 -2.90 15.06 -6.15
N ALA A 71 -3.33 13.88 -5.69
CA ALA A 71 -4.68 13.61 -5.25
C ALA A 71 -4.85 13.91 -3.76
N LEU A 72 -5.71 14.88 -3.40
CA LEU A 72 -6.02 15.23 -2.00
C LEU A 72 -4.78 15.35 -1.08
N PRO A 73 -3.74 16.11 -1.49
CA PRO A 73 -2.49 16.16 -0.75
C PRO A 73 -2.65 16.83 0.62
N ILE A 74 -1.91 16.31 1.59
CA ILE A 74 -1.72 16.89 2.93
C ILE A 74 -0.24 16.81 3.30
N HIS A 75 0.17 17.40 4.43
CA HIS A 75 1.55 17.33 4.91
C HIS A 75 2.56 17.76 3.83
N ASN A 76 2.33 18.92 3.20
CA ASN A 76 3.12 19.44 2.08
C ASN A 76 3.22 18.50 0.86
N GLY A 77 2.25 17.61 0.69
CA GLY A 77 2.22 16.63 -0.41
C GLY A 77 3.00 15.35 -0.12
N HIS A 78 3.53 15.15 1.09
CA HIS A 78 4.18 13.89 1.46
C HIS A 78 3.18 12.72 1.57
N THR A 79 1.93 13.00 1.91
CA THR A 79 0.84 12.01 1.93
C THR A 79 -0.48 12.65 1.49
N SER A 80 -1.58 11.91 1.61
CA SER A 80 -2.89 12.29 1.10
C SER A 80 -4.03 11.75 1.97
N TYR A 81 -5.16 12.45 1.99
CA TYR A 81 -6.41 11.90 2.55
C TYR A 81 -6.86 10.60 1.87
N TYR A 82 -6.40 10.36 0.64
CA TYR A 82 -6.67 9.14 -0.12
C TYR A 82 -5.65 8.02 0.12
N ALA A 83 -4.49 8.33 0.72
CA ALA A 83 -3.43 7.36 0.97
C ALA A 83 -3.89 6.13 1.78
N PRO A 84 -4.69 6.24 2.87
CA PRO A 84 -5.11 5.06 3.63
C PRO A 84 -5.93 4.08 2.79
N ILE A 85 -6.69 4.59 1.82
CA ILE A 85 -7.51 3.76 0.94
C ILE A 85 -6.60 2.98 -0.02
N ILE A 86 -5.65 3.65 -0.67
CA ILE A 86 -4.73 3.00 -1.62
C ILE A 86 -3.79 2.02 -0.92
N TRP A 87 -3.20 2.40 0.21
CA TRP A 87 -2.43 1.45 1.03
C TRP A 87 -3.31 0.30 1.54
N GLY A 88 -4.58 0.57 1.83
CA GLY A 88 -5.55 -0.46 2.15
C GLY A 88 -5.75 -1.46 1.01
N VAL A 89 -5.84 -1.00 -0.24
CA VAL A 89 -5.85 -1.88 -1.43
C VAL A 89 -4.60 -2.75 -1.48
N TYR A 90 -3.42 -2.20 -1.18
CA TYR A 90 -2.17 -2.98 -1.15
C TYR A 90 -2.16 -4.00 -0.02
N GLY A 91 -2.73 -3.65 1.14
CA GLY A 91 -2.97 -4.60 2.22
C GLY A 91 -3.91 -5.73 1.81
N PHE A 92 -4.98 -5.43 1.08
CA PHE A 92 -5.88 -6.46 0.55
C PHE A 92 -5.19 -7.36 -0.48
N TYR A 93 -4.36 -6.81 -1.36
CA TYR A 93 -3.52 -7.60 -2.26
C TYR A 93 -2.60 -8.55 -1.49
N LEU A 94 -1.90 -8.03 -0.49
CA LEU A 94 -0.99 -8.82 0.35
C LEU A 94 -1.74 -9.94 1.09
N TYR A 95 -2.96 -9.68 1.57
CA TYR A 95 -3.79 -10.70 2.21
C TYR A 95 -4.05 -11.89 1.27
N LEU A 96 -4.52 -11.62 0.06
CA LEU A 96 -4.83 -12.66 -0.93
C LEU A 96 -3.59 -13.44 -1.36
N LEU A 97 -2.47 -12.74 -1.55
CA LEU A 97 -1.21 -13.35 -1.92
C LEU A 97 -0.66 -14.24 -0.80
N HIS A 98 -0.66 -13.76 0.43
CA HIS A 98 -0.16 -14.51 1.59
C HIS A 98 -0.97 -15.79 1.77
N ASP A 99 -2.31 -15.70 1.68
CA ASP A 99 -3.17 -16.88 1.70
C ASP A 99 -2.73 -17.90 0.63
N HIS A 100 -2.47 -17.46 -0.60
CA HIS A 100 -2.02 -18.35 -1.67
C HIS A 100 -0.61 -18.95 -1.44
N LEU A 101 0.39 -18.11 -1.19
CA LEU A 101 1.80 -18.52 -1.17
C LEU A 101 2.13 -19.36 0.08
N VAL A 102 1.55 -19.04 1.23
CA VAL A 102 1.78 -19.81 2.46
C VAL A 102 0.99 -21.10 2.46
N SER A 103 -0.31 -21.05 2.15
CA SER A 103 -1.15 -22.24 2.24
C SER A 103 -0.86 -23.27 1.15
N LYS A 104 -0.63 -22.84 -0.10
CA LYS A 104 -0.50 -23.77 -1.24
C LYS A 104 0.94 -24.06 -1.63
N LYS A 105 1.88 -23.13 -1.42
CA LYS A 105 3.26 -23.27 -1.93
C LYS A 105 4.33 -23.34 -0.84
N GLY A 106 3.98 -23.19 0.44
CA GLY A 106 4.90 -23.39 1.57
C GLY A 106 6.09 -22.43 1.60
N TYR A 107 5.92 -21.19 1.09
CA TYR A 107 6.99 -20.19 1.17
C TYR A 107 7.28 -19.79 2.62
N SER A 108 8.57 -19.58 2.93
CA SER A 108 8.98 -19.04 4.22
C SER A 108 8.68 -17.54 4.31
N ASP A 109 8.48 -17.03 5.54
CA ASP A 109 8.22 -15.62 5.82
C ASP A 109 9.21 -14.67 5.13
N ASN A 110 10.51 -15.01 5.16
CA ASN A 110 11.56 -14.18 4.54
C ASN A 110 11.39 -14.08 3.01
N LYS A 111 10.97 -15.16 2.34
CA LYS A 111 10.72 -15.13 0.89
C LYS A 111 9.48 -14.29 0.57
N LEU A 112 8.43 -14.39 1.39
CA LEU A 112 7.22 -13.58 1.24
C LEU A 112 7.53 -12.09 1.38
N MET A 113 8.41 -11.72 2.31
CA MET A 113 8.80 -10.33 2.52
C MET A 113 9.49 -9.75 1.28
N VAL A 114 10.41 -10.49 0.67
CA VAL A 114 11.09 -10.05 -0.56
C VAL A 114 10.11 -9.92 -1.72
N ILE A 115 9.25 -10.93 -1.89
CA ILE A 115 8.20 -10.92 -2.94
C ILE A 115 7.30 -9.70 -2.74
N PHE A 116 6.81 -9.47 -1.52
CA PHE A 116 5.95 -8.34 -1.19
C PHE A 116 6.61 -7.00 -1.50
N SER A 117 7.87 -6.80 -1.08
CA SER A 117 8.55 -5.54 -1.31
C SER A 117 8.71 -5.22 -2.79
N VAL A 118 8.96 -6.23 -3.64
CA VAL A 118 9.06 -6.04 -5.10
C VAL A 118 7.68 -5.83 -5.73
N GLU A 119 6.69 -6.66 -5.38
CA GLU A 119 5.35 -6.58 -5.96
C GLU A 119 4.61 -5.31 -5.54
N ALA A 120 4.82 -4.82 -4.32
CA ALA A 120 4.27 -3.55 -3.86
C ALA A 120 4.68 -2.40 -4.79
N MET A 121 5.92 -2.38 -5.27
CA MET A 121 6.40 -1.38 -6.22
C MET A 121 5.77 -1.51 -7.61
N VAL A 122 5.60 -2.75 -8.08
CA VAL A 122 4.94 -3.01 -9.36
C VAL A 122 3.48 -2.55 -9.29
N ILE A 123 2.78 -2.88 -8.21
CA ILE A 123 1.39 -2.46 -7.99
C ILE A 123 1.30 -0.95 -7.85
N GLU A 124 2.22 -0.33 -7.11
CA GLU A 124 2.32 1.13 -6.99
C GLU A 124 2.41 1.78 -8.37
N ALA A 125 3.35 1.33 -9.21
CA ALA A 125 3.52 1.84 -10.55
C ALA A 125 2.25 1.63 -11.40
N LEU A 126 1.63 0.45 -11.34
CA LEU A 126 0.39 0.18 -12.10
C LEU A 126 -0.79 1.02 -11.63
N VAL A 127 -0.92 1.24 -10.32
CA VAL A 127 -1.93 2.13 -9.75
C VAL A 127 -1.71 3.54 -10.26
N ASN A 128 -0.47 4.04 -10.20
CA ASN A 128 -0.14 5.38 -10.66
C ASN A 128 -0.35 5.56 -12.18
N ILE A 129 0.01 4.55 -12.99
CA ILE A 129 -0.27 4.50 -14.44
C ILE A 129 -1.77 4.55 -14.70
N SER A 130 -2.55 3.66 -14.06
CA SER A 130 -4.00 3.62 -14.27
C SER A 130 -4.69 4.90 -13.80
N PHE A 131 -4.17 5.52 -12.74
CA PHE A 131 -4.67 6.79 -12.23
C PHE A 131 -4.43 7.91 -13.24
N LEU A 132 -3.22 7.98 -13.83
CA LEU A 132 -2.88 8.92 -14.91
C LEU A 132 -3.81 8.74 -16.12
N LEU A 133 -4.09 7.50 -16.52
CA LEU A 133 -4.96 7.22 -17.66
C LEU A 133 -6.43 7.65 -17.43
N ILE A 134 -6.92 7.53 -16.20
CA ILE A 134 -8.32 7.82 -15.86
C ILE A 134 -8.53 9.31 -15.53
N PHE A 135 -7.60 9.92 -14.80
CA PHE A 135 -7.76 11.27 -14.25
C PHE A 135 -6.87 12.33 -14.90
N GLY A 136 -5.96 11.93 -15.81
CA GLY A 136 -5.10 12.86 -16.56
C GLY A 136 -3.95 13.48 -15.75
N HIS A 137 -3.70 13.01 -14.53
CA HIS A 137 -2.59 13.43 -13.67
C HIS A 137 -2.13 12.25 -12.81
N TYR A 138 -0.91 12.31 -12.28
CA TYR A 138 -0.36 11.26 -11.39
C TYR A 138 -1.14 11.20 -10.08
N LEU A 139 -1.16 10.02 -9.43
CA LEU A 139 -1.64 9.89 -8.05
C LEU A 139 -0.61 10.50 -7.08
N TYR A 140 0.65 10.10 -7.27
CA TYR A 140 1.85 10.67 -6.67
C TYR A 140 2.91 10.80 -7.76
N PHE A 141 3.59 11.93 -7.81
CA PHE A 141 4.65 12.20 -8.77
C PHE A 141 6.00 11.99 -8.09
N TYR A 142 6.81 11.07 -8.59
CA TYR A 142 8.16 10.84 -8.08
C TYR A 142 9.14 11.86 -8.65
N SER A 143 9.85 12.59 -7.80
CA SER A 143 10.78 13.64 -8.24
C SER A 143 12.01 13.09 -8.98
N PRO A 144 12.62 11.95 -8.58
CA PRO A 144 13.68 11.33 -9.36
C PRO A 144 13.21 11.04 -10.80
N ASN A 145 14.06 11.36 -11.77
CA ASN A 145 13.79 11.13 -13.19
C ASN A 145 14.17 9.69 -13.60
N ASP A 146 13.61 8.72 -12.89
CA ASP A 146 13.66 7.31 -13.24
C ASP A 146 12.24 6.74 -13.34
N LEU A 147 12.10 5.61 -14.04
CA LEU A 147 10.84 4.86 -14.17
C LEU A 147 9.62 5.73 -14.55
N TRP A 148 9.86 6.78 -15.36
CA TRP A 148 8.84 7.73 -15.85
C TRP A 148 8.00 8.39 -14.74
N HIS A 149 8.59 8.62 -13.57
CA HIS A 149 7.96 9.23 -12.40
C HIS A 149 6.78 8.44 -11.79
N PHE A 150 6.57 7.19 -12.23
CA PHE A 150 5.51 6.33 -11.69
C PHE A 150 5.88 5.71 -10.33
N THR A 151 7.17 5.43 -10.18
CA THR A 151 7.85 4.98 -8.95
C THR A 151 9.32 5.40 -9.06
N SER A 152 10.18 5.02 -8.12
CA SER A 152 11.62 5.28 -8.21
C SER A 152 12.44 4.13 -7.64
N ILE A 153 13.62 3.85 -8.20
CA ILE A 153 14.58 2.89 -7.63
C ILE A 153 14.98 3.31 -6.21
N GLN A 154 14.94 4.61 -5.92
CA GLN A 154 15.29 5.15 -4.62
C GLN A 154 14.29 4.74 -3.52
N THR A 155 13.09 4.26 -3.87
CA THR A 155 12.13 3.76 -2.87
C THR A 155 12.41 2.34 -2.40
N PHE A 156 13.24 1.58 -3.11
CA PHE A 156 13.48 0.16 -2.85
C PHE A 156 13.83 -0.11 -1.38
N PRO A 157 14.81 0.58 -0.75
CA PRO A 157 15.18 0.29 0.64
C PRO A 157 14.00 0.46 1.61
N PHE A 158 13.16 1.46 1.39
CA PHE A 158 12.01 1.74 2.24
C PHE A 158 10.93 0.66 2.08
N TYR A 159 10.68 0.19 0.86
CA TYR A 159 9.77 -0.93 0.60
C TYR A 159 10.24 -2.24 1.24
N PHE A 160 11.54 -2.49 1.30
CA PHE A 160 12.09 -3.65 2.03
C PHE A 160 11.88 -3.54 3.53
N ILE A 161 12.15 -2.37 4.12
CA ILE A 161 11.93 -2.12 5.54
C ILE A 161 10.43 -2.21 5.89
N ALA A 162 9.57 -1.57 5.11
CA ALA A 162 8.12 -1.62 5.29
C ALA A 162 7.60 -3.05 5.17
N GLY A 163 8.04 -3.81 4.16
CA GLY A 163 7.67 -5.22 4.00
C GLY A 163 8.06 -6.08 5.18
N PHE A 164 9.22 -5.84 5.77
CA PHE A 164 9.65 -6.49 7.01
C PHE A 164 8.69 -6.15 8.16
N LEU A 165 8.43 -4.86 8.39
CA LEU A 165 7.59 -4.40 9.49
C LEU A 165 6.15 -4.89 9.35
N ILE A 166 5.56 -4.81 8.16
CA ILE A 166 4.21 -5.28 7.84
C ILE A 166 4.09 -6.77 8.14
N THR A 167 4.96 -7.60 7.57
CA THR A 167 4.87 -9.06 7.72
C THR A 167 5.02 -9.49 9.18
N ARG A 168 5.96 -8.89 9.91
CA ARG A 168 6.18 -9.18 11.34
C ARG A 168 5.00 -8.73 12.20
N THR A 169 4.49 -7.53 11.95
CA THR A 169 3.33 -6.97 12.67
C THR A 169 2.11 -7.85 12.48
N ILE A 170 1.78 -8.18 11.23
CA ILE A 170 0.64 -9.05 10.91
C ILE A 170 0.77 -10.41 11.60
N LYS A 171 1.95 -11.05 11.53
CA LYS A 171 2.18 -12.34 12.17
C LYS A 171 1.98 -12.27 13.69
N ARG A 172 2.46 -11.18 14.32
CA ARG A 172 2.32 -10.97 15.77
C ARG A 172 0.88 -10.79 16.21
N PHE A 173 0.11 -10.00 15.46
CA PHE A 173 -1.26 -9.60 15.84
C PHE A 173 -2.36 -10.46 15.20
N LYS A 174 -2.00 -11.51 14.48
CA LYS A 174 -2.96 -12.49 13.94
C LYS A 174 -3.82 -13.18 15.03
N GLN A 175 -3.33 -13.20 16.27
CA GLN A 175 -4.05 -13.77 17.43
C GLN A 175 -5.19 -12.86 17.92
N ASP A 176 -5.08 -11.55 17.69
CA ASP A 176 -6.12 -10.57 18.02
C ASP A 176 -6.29 -9.55 16.87
N PRO A 177 -6.82 -10.02 15.72
CA PRO A 177 -6.84 -9.22 14.50
C PRO A 177 -7.78 -8.02 14.62
N VAL A 178 -8.86 -8.13 15.40
CA VAL A 178 -9.89 -7.09 15.49
C VAL A 178 -9.36 -5.90 16.29
N PHE A 179 -8.84 -6.14 17.50
CA PHE A 179 -8.30 -5.07 18.35
C PHE A 179 -7.20 -4.29 17.63
N PHE A 180 -6.23 -5.00 17.06
CA PHE A 180 -5.10 -4.36 16.40
C PHE A 180 -5.53 -3.57 15.15
N SER A 181 -6.50 -4.08 14.39
CA SER A 181 -7.04 -3.36 13.24
C SER A 181 -7.66 -2.02 13.65
N PHE A 182 -8.49 -2.01 14.70
CA PHE A 182 -9.10 -0.79 15.21
C PHE A 182 -8.04 0.21 15.69
N MET A 183 -6.99 -0.27 16.36
CA MET A 183 -5.88 0.57 16.77
C MET A 183 -5.18 1.20 15.57
N CYS A 184 -4.84 0.42 14.53
CA CYS A 184 -4.23 0.93 13.30
C CYS A 184 -5.11 1.97 12.60
N ILE A 185 -6.42 1.73 12.51
CA ILE A 185 -7.37 2.67 11.91
C ILE A 185 -7.43 3.96 12.72
N ALA A 186 -7.56 3.87 14.05
CA ALA A 186 -7.64 5.04 14.92
C ALA A 186 -6.39 5.91 14.79
N ILE A 187 -5.19 5.31 14.82
CA ILE A 187 -3.95 6.07 14.68
C ILE A 187 -3.82 6.66 13.27
N SER A 188 -4.21 5.91 12.22
CA SER A 188 -4.20 6.43 10.85
C SER A 188 -5.09 7.67 10.71
N ILE A 189 -6.29 7.66 11.31
CA ILE A 189 -7.19 8.82 11.34
C ILE A 189 -6.54 10.00 12.09
N THR A 190 -5.87 9.75 13.21
CA THR A 190 -5.15 10.80 13.94
C THR A 190 -4.06 11.45 13.08
N ILE A 191 -3.27 10.67 12.34
CA ILE A 191 -2.21 11.20 11.46
C ILE A 191 -2.78 12.03 10.29
N LEU A 192 -3.99 11.71 9.83
CA LEU A 192 -4.65 12.48 8.76
C LEU A 192 -5.18 13.83 9.24
N ILE A 193 -5.50 13.96 10.53
CA ILE A 193 -6.13 15.16 11.11
C ILE A 193 -5.08 16.13 11.65
N LEU A 194 -4.01 15.60 12.25
CA LEU A 194 -2.83 16.37 12.68
C LEU A 194 -1.99 16.77 11.46
#